data_AF-A0A1I6VQE2-F1
#
_entry.id   AF-A0A1I6VQE2-F1
#
_cell.length_a   1.000
_cell.length_b   1.000
_cell.length_c   1.000
_cell.angle_alpha   90.00
_cell.angle_beta   90.00
_cell.angle_gamma   90.00
#
_symmetry.space_group_name_H-M   'P 1'
#
loop_
_entity.id
_entity.type
_entity.pdbx_description
1 polymer ?
#
loop_
_entity_poly.entity_id
_entity_poly.type
_entity_poly.pdbx_seq_one_letter_code
_entity_poly.pdbx_strand_id
1 'polypeptide(L)'
;MSLFEPSPLLLALIVFKSFVYFEVLAILALVRSLFGRGPSRMAAMLSLIMAVLGIYESIAPAYVHAASLPALSRLLAWQQGLPALLLASLPLALSAALPGRRFRLIDVLHILLVAALIGLWLAAGFL
;
A
#
# COMPACT_ATOMS: atom_id res chain seq x y z
N MET A 1 -24.68 11.08 -18.32
CA MET A 1 -23.94 9.94 -17.74
C MET A 1 -24.68 8.67 -18.14
N SER A 2 -24.04 7.78 -18.89
CA SER A 2 -24.63 6.49 -19.22
C SER A 2 -24.61 5.62 -17.96
N LEU A 3 -25.67 4.85 -17.70
CA LEU A 3 -25.84 4.05 -16.49
C LEU A 3 -24.83 2.89 -16.34
N PHE A 4 -23.89 2.75 -17.28
CA PHE A 4 -22.97 1.60 -17.38
C PHE A 4 -21.49 1.97 -17.51
N GLU A 5 -21.13 3.27 -17.54
CA GLU A 5 -19.73 3.69 -17.54
C GLU A 5 -19.26 3.94 -16.11
N PRO A 6 -18.24 3.21 -15.62
CA PRO A 6 -17.67 3.48 -14.30
C PRO A 6 -17.06 4.88 -14.29
N SER A 7 -17.25 5.60 -13.18
CA SER A 7 -16.69 6.95 -13.05
C SER A 7 -15.16 6.90 -13.22
N PRO A 8 -14.54 7.88 -13.90
CA PRO A 8 -13.09 7.91 -14.07
C PRO A 8 -12.32 7.85 -12.74
N LEU A 9 -12.92 8.39 -11.67
CA LEU A 9 -12.36 8.37 -10.32
C LEU A 9 -12.38 6.97 -9.70
N LEU A 10 -13.45 6.21 -9.92
CA LEU A 10 -13.52 4.81 -9.49
C LEU A 10 -12.45 3.97 -10.22
N LEU A 11 -12.29 4.17 -11.52
CA LEU A 11 -11.23 3.50 -12.30
C LEU A 11 -9.85 3.86 -11.78
N ALA A 12 -9.59 5.15 -11.52
CA ALA A 12 -8.33 5.61 -10.96
C ALA A 12 -8.06 4.98 -9.58
N LEU A 13 -9.06 4.93 -8.70
CA LEU A 13 -8.95 4.27 -7.40
C LEU A 13 -8.62 2.78 -7.53
N ILE A 14 -9.30 2.06 -8.44
CA ILE A 14 -9.06 0.63 -8.68
C ILE A 14 -7.63 0.40 -9.16
N VAL A 15 -7.17 1.14 -10.17
CA VAL A 15 -5.80 1.02 -10.68
C VAL A 15 -4.79 1.33 -9.57
N PHE A 16 -5.01 2.42 -8.84
CA PHE A 16 -4.10 2.87 -7.81
C PHE A 16 -3.94 1.85 -6.67
N LYS A 17 -5.06 1.31 -6.17
CA LYS A 17 -5.02 0.34 -5.06
C LYS A 17 -4.52 -1.04 -5.48
N SER A 18 -4.71 -1.42 -6.74
CA SER A 18 -4.36 -2.77 -7.24
C SER A 18 -2.92 -2.88 -7.73
N PHE A 19 -2.35 -1.81 -8.30
CA PHE A 19 -1.06 -1.89 -9.03
C PHE A 19 -0.06 -0.78 -8.72
N VAL A 20 -0.44 0.22 -7.92
CA VAL A 20 0.44 1.36 -7.62
C VAL A 20 0.82 1.39 -6.15
N TYR A 21 -0.15 1.20 -5.26
CA TYR A 21 0.04 1.49 -3.85
C TYR A 21 1.10 0.60 -3.20
N PHE A 22 0.99 -0.72 -3.33
CA PHE A 22 1.95 -1.64 -2.69
C PHE A 22 3.33 -1.56 -3.32
N GLU A 23 3.41 -1.30 -4.63
CA GLU A 23 4.64 -1.17 -5.41
C GLU A 23 5.42 0.07 -4.95
N VAL A 24 4.75 1.22 -4.88
CA VAL A 24 5.36 2.45 -4.38
C VAL A 24 5.72 2.31 -2.91
N LEU A 25 4.84 1.72 -2.09
CA LEU A 25 5.13 1.46 -0.68
C LEU A 25 6.35 0.56 -0.50
N ALA A 26 6.46 -0.52 -1.28
CA ALA A 26 7.58 -1.44 -1.26
C ALA A 26 8.88 -0.74 -1.64
N ILE A 27 8.89 0.12 -2.67
CA ILE A 27 10.07 0.90 -3.06
C ILE A 27 10.50 1.82 -1.91
N LEU A 28 9.56 2.59 -1.34
CA LEU A 28 9.86 3.50 -0.22
C LEU A 28 10.39 2.74 1.01
N ALA A 29 9.75 1.63 1.36
CA ALA A 29 10.14 0.76 2.46
C ALA A 29 11.49 0.08 2.22
N LEU A 30 11.79 -0.33 0.99
CA LEU A 30 13.08 -0.90 0.59
C LEU A 30 14.20 0.13 0.74
N VAL A 31 14.03 1.33 0.20
CA VAL A 31 15.02 2.40 0.33
C VAL A 31 15.24 2.72 1.81
N ARG A 32 14.17 2.82 2.62
CA ARG A 32 14.31 3.01 4.07
C ARG A 32 15.04 1.84 4.74
N SER A 33 14.79 0.60 4.31
CA SER A 33 15.42 -0.61 4.86
C SER A 33 16.90 -0.74 4.52
N LEU A 34 17.31 -0.26 3.34
CA LEU A 34 18.71 -0.31 2.88
C LEU A 34 19.56 0.79 3.54
N PHE A 35 19.01 2.01 3.68
CA PHE A 35 19.79 3.16 4.15
C PHE A 35 19.52 3.58 5.60
N GLY A 36 18.40 3.16 6.19
CA GLY A 36 18.07 3.40 7.60
C GLY A 36 18.91 2.56 8.56
N ARG A 37 18.86 2.90 9.85
CA ARG A 37 19.58 2.15 10.92
C ARG A 37 18.65 1.84 12.09
N GLY A 38 19.01 0.81 12.84
CA GLY A 38 18.33 0.43 14.09
C GLY A 38 16.82 0.20 13.92
N PRO A 39 15.98 0.72 14.84
CA PRO A 39 14.55 0.40 14.86
C PRO A 39 13.78 0.98 13.66
N SER A 40 14.21 2.12 13.10
CA SER A 40 13.62 2.67 11.87
C SER A 40 13.75 1.69 10.70
N ARG A 41 14.90 1.00 10.57
CA ARG A 41 15.12 -0.03 9.55
C ARG A 41 14.20 -1.23 9.76
N MET A 42 14.04 -1.71 11.00
CA MET A 42 13.19 -2.87 11.28
C MET A 42 11.72 -2.60 10.96
N ALA A 43 11.22 -1.43 11.35
CA ALA A 43 9.85 -1.01 11.03
C ALA A 43 9.64 -0.90 9.51
N ALA A 44 10.62 -0.38 8.77
CA ALA A 44 10.59 -0.35 7.32
C ALA A 44 10.58 -1.74 6.67
N MET A 45 11.37 -2.67 7.21
CA MET A 45 11.39 -4.06 6.72
C MET A 45 10.05 -4.75 6.92
N LEU A 46 9.36 -4.48 8.03
CA LEU A 46 8.01 -5.00 8.25
C LEU A 46 7.03 -4.47 7.20
N SER A 47 7.05 -3.16 6.91
CA SER A 47 6.22 -2.58 5.84
C SER A 47 6.55 -3.19 4.48
N LEU A 48 7.84 -3.40 4.19
CA LEU A 48 8.29 -4.04 2.95
C LEU A 48 7.73 -5.46 2.82
N ILE A 49 7.81 -6.27 3.88
CA ILE A 49 7.25 -7.63 3.89
C ILE A 49 5.74 -7.58 3.62
N MET A 50 5.01 -6.72 4.32
CA MET A 50 3.57 -6.57 4.12
C MET A 50 3.21 -6.13 2.70
N ALA A 51 3.97 -5.20 2.12
CA ALA A 51 3.77 -4.74 0.76
C ALA A 51 4.04 -5.85 -0.27
N VAL A 52 5.13 -6.61 -0.10
CA VAL A 52 5.45 -7.76 -0.96
C VAL A 52 4.37 -8.84 -0.89
N LEU A 53 3.84 -9.13 0.30
CA LEU A 53 2.73 -10.06 0.46
C LEU A 53 1.45 -9.54 -0.23
N GLY A 54 1.19 -8.24 -0.16
CA GLY A 54 0.09 -7.59 -0.89
C GLY A 54 0.22 -7.71 -2.41
N ILE A 55 1.43 -7.48 -2.94
CA ILE A 55 1.75 -7.68 -4.37
C ILE A 55 1.61 -9.16 -4.76
N TYR A 56 2.11 -10.07 -3.93
CA TYR A 56 1.97 -11.49 -4.19
C TYR A 56 0.49 -11.89 -4.31
N GLU A 57 -0.36 -11.47 -3.36
CA GLU A 57 -1.79 -11.78 -3.41
C GLU A 57 -2.54 -11.09 -4.55
N SER A 58 -2.12 -9.89 -4.99
CA SER A 58 -2.78 -9.24 -6.13
C SER A 58 -2.58 -10.00 -7.45
N ILE A 59 -1.50 -10.79 -7.55
CA ILE A 59 -1.17 -11.56 -8.74
C ILE A 59 -1.45 -13.07 -8.55
N ALA A 60 -1.56 -13.56 -7.32
CA ALA A 60 -1.78 -14.99 -7.02
C ALA A 60 -2.94 -15.64 -7.80
N PRO A 61 -4.12 -15.02 -7.98
CA PRO A 61 -5.20 -15.60 -8.77
C PRO A 61 -4.85 -15.85 -10.25
N ALA A 62 -3.88 -15.11 -10.80
CA ALA A 62 -3.42 -15.29 -12.17
C ALA A 62 -2.42 -16.46 -12.31
N TYR A 63 -1.88 -16.97 -11.20
CA TYR A 63 -0.94 -18.09 -11.17
C TYR A 63 -1.62 -19.35 -10.64
N VAL A 64 -1.92 -20.30 -11.54
CA VAL A 64 -2.61 -21.58 -11.23
C VAL A 64 -1.96 -22.38 -10.09
N HIS A 65 -0.66 -22.19 -9.85
CA HIS A 65 0.11 -22.95 -8.86
C HIS A 65 0.47 -22.13 -7.60
N ALA A 66 0.05 -20.86 -7.53
CA ALA A 66 0.30 -20.03 -6.36
C ALA A 66 -0.67 -20.42 -5.24
N ALA A 67 -0.13 -20.74 -4.06
CA ALA A 67 -0.95 -20.91 -2.87
C ALA A 67 -1.43 -19.52 -2.41
N SER A 68 -2.75 -19.30 -2.41
CA SER A 68 -3.35 -18.10 -1.82
C SER A 68 -3.23 -18.14 -0.29
N LEU A 69 -3.00 -16.99 0.34
CA LEU A 69 -3.02 -16.80 1.78
C LEU A 69 -4.43 -16.35 2.22
N PRO A 70 -5.33 -17.25 2.66
CA PRO A 70 -6.77 -16.97 2.75
C PRO A 70 -7.13 -15.86 3.75
N ALA A 71 -6.29 -15.65 4.77
CA ALA A 71 -6.46 -14.54 5.70
C ALA A 71 -6.15 -13.20 5.04
N LEU A 72 -5.10 -13.14 4.22
CA LEU A 72 -4.69 -11.92 3.52
C LEU A 72 -5.65 -11.60 2.39
N SER A 73 -6.11 -12.59 1.62
CA SER A 73 -7.10 -12.37 0.57
C SER A 73 -8.43 -11.84 1.14
N ARG A 74 -8.86 -12.33 2.31
CA ARG A 74 -10.03 -11.80 3.03
C ARG A 74 -9.82 -10.36 3.48
N LEU A 75 -8.63 -10.03 4.00
CA LEU A 75 -8.31 -8.66 4.41
C LEU A 75 -8.28 -7.69 3.23
N LEU A 76 -7.75 -8.12 2.08
CA LEU A 76 -7.72 -7.35 0.82
C LEU A 76 -9.11 -7.20 0.20
N ALA A 77 -10.01 -8.17 0.41
CA ALA A 77 -11.41 -8.05 0.00
C ALA A 77 -12.23 -7.16 0.95
N TRP A 78 -11.84 -7.08 2.23
CA TRP A 78 -12.58 -6.34 3.25
C TRP A 78 -12.49 -4.83 3.04
N GLN A 79 -13.63 -4.14 3.09
CA GLN A 79 -13.77 -2.69 2.84
C GLN A 79 -12.99 -2.23 1.60
N GLN A 80 -13.09 -3.00 0.50
CA GLN A 80 -12.41 -2.72 -0.76
C GLN A 80 -10.88 -2.71 -0.70
N GLY A 81 -10.28 -3.26 0.36
CA GLY A 81 -8.83 -3.40 0.57
C GLY A 81 -8.17 -2.23 1.30
N LEU A 82 -8.90 -1.16 1.59
CA LEU A 82 -8.34 0.04 2.22
C LEU A 82 -7.67 -0.24 3.59
N PRO A 83 -8.25 -1.05 4.50
CA PRO A 83 -7.60 -1.39 5.75
C PRO A 83 -6.26 -2.10 5.55
N ALA A 84 -6.17 -3.02 4.57
CA ALA A 84 -4.94 -3.74 4.28
C ALA A 84 -3.81 -2.81 3.84
N LEU A 85 -4.12 -1.85 2.95
CA LEU A 85 -3.18 -0.86 2.44
C LEU A 85 -2.66 0.05 3.56
N LEU A 86 -3.57 0.54 4.42
CA LEU A 86 -3.19 1.37 5.56
C LEU A 86 -2.38 0.59 6.59
N LEU A 87 -2.77 -0.65 6.92
CA LEU A 87 -2.05 -1.52 7.84
C LEU A 87 -0.61 -1.78 7.34
N ALA A 88 -0.41 -2.01 6.04
CA ALA A 88 0.92 -2.18 5.46
C ALA A 88 1.76 -0.90 5.52
N SER A 89 1.13 0.28 5.47
CA SER A 89 1.78 1.58 5.59
C SER A 89 2.16 1.97 7.01
N LEU A 90 1.45 1.47 8.03
CA LEU A 90 1.70 1.84 9.42
C LEU A 90 3.15 1.65 9.87
N PRO A 91 3.83 0.52 9.60
CA PRO A 91 5.21 0.35 10.03
C PRO A 91 6.16 1.35 9.36
N LEU A 92 5.93 1.72 8.10
CA LEU A 92 6.73 2.75 7.44
C LEU A 92 6.46 4.15 8.03
N ALA A 93 5.20 4.46 8.36
CA ALA A 93 4.87 5.70 9.07
C ALA A 93 5.56 5.76 10.44
N LEU A 94 5.51 4.68 11.22
CA LEU A 94 6.18 4.58 12.51
C LEU A 94 7.70 4.70 12.37
N SER A 95 8.29 4.19 11.29
CA SER A 95 9.73 4.31 11.02
C SER A 95 10.22 5.75 10.95
N ALA A 96 9.35 6.71 10.63
CA ALA A 96 9.66 8.14 10.55
C ALA A 96 9.80 8.80 11.93
N ALA A 97 9.20 8.22 12.98
CA ALA A 97 9.29 8.68 14.36
C ALA A 97 10.41 7.98 15.16
N LEU A 98 10.96 6.88 14.64
CA LEU A 98 11.99 6.08 15.30
C LEU A 98 13.41 6.64 15.05
N PRO A 99 14.36 6.40 15.99
CA PRO A 99 15.74 6.79 15.80
C PRO A 99 16.40 5.99 14.66
N GLY A 100 17.37 6.62 13.99
CA GLY A 100 18.06 6.03 12.84
C GLY A 100 17.41 6.31 11.48
N ARG A 101 16.40 7.20 11.44
CA ARG A 101 15.81 7.68 10.18
C ARG A 101 16.83 8.42 9.32
N ARG A 102 16.79 8.20 8.02
CA ARG A 102 17.52 8.96 6.98
C ARG A 102 16.52 9.44 5.94
N PHE A 103 16.90 10.34 5.03
CA PHE A 103 16.07 10.85 3.90
C PHE A 103 14.60 11.15 4.23
N ARG A 104 14.34 12.40 4.68
CA ARG A 104 12.98 12.92 4.95
C ARG A 104 12.05 12.89 3.73
N LEU A 105 12.61 12.85 2.52
CA LEU A 105 11.84 12.76 1.28
C LEU A 105 10.94 11.51 1.25
N ILE A 106 11.38 10.39 1.83
CA ILE A 106 10.54 9.18 1.90
C ILE A 106 9.30 9.44 2.76
N ASP A 107 9.44 10.18 3.85
CA ASP A 107 8.32 10.48 4.74
C ASP A 107 7.30 11.37 4.01
N VAL A 108 7.78 12.38 3.26
CA VAL A 108 6.93 13.23 2.41
C VAL A 108 6.24 12.42 1.32
N LEU A 109 6.97 11.58 0.58
CA LEU A 109 6.41 10.73 -0.47
C LEU A 109 5.40 9.73 0.09
N HIS A 110 5.65 9.18 1.28
CA HIS A 110 4.73 8.27 1.95
C HIS A 110 3.45 8.99 2.38
N ILE A 111 3.55 10.21 2.94
CA ILE A 111 2.39 11.03 3.27
C ILE A 111 1.58 11.33 2.01
N LEU A 112 2.23 11.70 0.90
CA LEU A 112 1.55 11.94 -0.37
C LEU A 112 0.87 10.68 -0.91
N LEU A 113 1.51 9.51 -0.80
CA LEU A 113 0.94 8.22 -1.19
C LEU A 113 -0.35 7.92 -0.41
N VAL A 114 -0.32 8.06 0.92
CA VAL A 114 -1.47 7.84 1.79
C VAL A 114 -2.57 8.89 1.53
N ALA A 115 -2.20 10.15 1.36
CA ALA A 115 -3.14 11.22 1.05
C ALA A 115 -3.83 11.00 -0.30
N ALA A 116 -3.09 10.53 -1.32
CA ALA A 116 -3.66 10.16 -2.61
C ALA A 116 -4.65 8.99 -2.50
N LEU A 117 -4.31 7.94 -1.73
CA LEU A 117 -5.23 6.82 -1.46
C LEU A 117 -6.54 7.31 -0.83
N ILE A 118 -6.43 8.07 0.26
CA ILE A 118 -7.59 8.56 1.01
C ILE A 118 -8.40 9.55 0.15
N GLY A 119 -7.73 10.45 -0.56
CA GLY A 119 -8.36 11.43 -1.44
C GLY A 119 -9.15 10.77 -2.57
N LEU A 120 -8.57 9.77 -3.24
CA LEU A 120 -9.26 8.98 -4.27
C LEU A 120 -10.42 8.17 -3.69
N TRP A 121 -10.24 7.57 -2.50
CA TRP A 121 -11.29 6.78 -1.85
C TRP A 121 -12.50 7.62 -1.46
N LEU A 122 -12.28 8.79 -0.86
CA LEU A 122 -13.35 9.74 -0.56
C LEU A 122 -14.01 10.22 -1.86
N ALA A 123 -13.22 10.70 -2.83
CA ALA A 123 -13.77 11.21 -4.09
C ALA A 123 -14.61 10.18 -4.85
N ALA A 124 -14.20 8.91 -4.85
CA ALA A 124 -14.93 7.83 -5.52
C ALA A 124 -16.10 7.28 -4.69
N GLY A 125 -16.12 7.47 -3.36
CA GLY A 125 -17.19 7.01 -2.49
C GLY A 125 -18.37 7.98 -2.34
N PHE A 126 -18.16 9.26 -2.67
CA PHE A 126 -19.18 10.33 -2.60
C PHE A 126 -19.77 10.72 -3.96
N LEU A 127 -19.52 9.94 -5.03
CA LEU A 127 -20.06 10.11 -6.39
C LEU A 127 -20.84 8.87 -6.82
#